data_AF-A0A0B6YGB3-F1
#
_entry.id   AF-A0A0B6YGB3-F1
#
_cell.length_a   1.000
_cell.length_b   1.000
_cell.length_c   1.000
_cell.angle_alpha   90.00
_cell.angle_beta   90.00
_cell.angle_gamma   90.00
#
_symmetry.space_group_name_H-M   'P 1'
#
loop_
_entity.id
_entity.type
_entity.pdbx_description
1 polymer ?
#
loop_
_entity_poly.entity_id
_entity_poly.type
_entity_poly.pdbx_seq_one_letter_code
_entity_poly.pdbx_strand_id
1 'polypeptide(L)' 'ETVAISSVSASSSCNASAIVLLTENGITSSLVAKYKPKVPIISVTRNAQLARQMWLHKGVFPVHYKKPLIGDKWSAE' A
#
# COMPACT_ATOMS: atom_id res chain seq x y z
N GLU A 1 -10.62 -7.81 2.39
CA GLU A 1 -11.31 -6.50 2.24
C GLU A 1 -11.52 -5.76 3.55
N THR A 2 -11.96 -6.45 4.62
CA THR A 2 -12.16 -5.90 5.98
C THR A 2 -11.00 -5.05 6.50
N VAL A 3 -9.76 -5.51 6.31
CA VAL A 3 -8.54 -4.81 6.75
C VAL A 3 -8.39 -3.43 6.07
N ALA A 4 -8.79 -3.29 4.81
CA ALA A 4 -8.70 -1.99 4.13
C ALA A 4 -9.73 -1.00 4.70
N ILE A 5 -10.95 -1.45 4.97
CA ILE A 5 -11.99 -0.62 5.57
C ILE A 5 -11.56 -0.16 6.96
N SER A 6 -11.08 -1.10 7.78
CA SER A 6 -10.62 -0.77 9.14
C SER A 6 -9.40 0.15 9.11
N SER A 7 -8.49 -0.01 8.15
CA SER A 7 -7.33 0.88 7.99
C SER A 7 -7.72 2.31 7.65
N VAL A 8 -8.70 2.50 6.74
CA VAL A 8 -9.20 3.83 6.38
C VAL A 8 -9.97 4.46 7.54
N SER A 9 -10.80 3.69 8.24
CA SER A 9 -11.50 4.16 9.45
C SER A 9 -10.51 4.54 10.55
N ALA A 10 -9.54 3.69 10.86
CA ALA A 10 -8.50 3.96 11.84
C ALA A 10 -7.71 5.21 11.49
N SER A 11 -7.29 5.38 10.22
CA SER A 11 -6.57 6.57 9.78
C SER A 11 -7.35 7.87 9.99
N SER A 12 -8.69 7.81 9.88
CA SER A 12 -9.57 8.94 10.13
C SER A 12 -9.73 9.21 11.62
N SER A 13 -9.85 8.17 12.44
CA SER A 13 -10.01 8.28 13.90
C SER A 13 -8.74 8.77 14.60
N CYS A 14 -7.57 8.32 14.17
CA CYS A 14 -6.29 8.75 14.76
C CYS A 14 -5.69 9.99 14.10
N ASN A 15 -6.38 10.60 13.13
CA ASN A 15 -5.92 11.75 12.36
C ASN A 15 -4.51 11.54 11.78
N ALA A 16 -4.28 10.35 11.19
CA ALA A 16 -3.00 9.97 10.63
C ALA A 16 -2.58 10.89 9.47
N SER A 17 -1.28 11.07 9.26
CA SER A 17 -0.77 11.85 8.12
C SER A 17 -0.70 11.03 6.83
N ALA A 18 -0.57 9.71 6.92
CA ALA A 18 -0.46 8.80 5.77
C ALA A 18 -0.79 7.35 6.16
N ILE A 19 -1.16 6.53 5.16
CA ILE A 19 -1.25 5.07 5.30
C ILE A 19 -0.07 4.45 4.55
N VAL A 20 0.71 3.59 5.21
CA VAL A 20 1.82 2.86 4.57
C VAL A 20 1.40 1.41 4.33
N LEU A 21 1.59 0.93 3.11
CA LEU A 21 1.22 -0.43 2.70
C LEU A 21 2.41 -1.15 2.07
N LEU A 22 2.57 -2.42 2.39
CA LEU A 22 3.48 -3.33 1.70
C LEU A 22 2.67 -4.20 0.73
N THR A 23 3.10 -4.31 -0.52
CA THR A 23 2.40 -5.13 -1.52
C THR A 23 3.32 -5.69 -2.58
N GLU A 24 3.07 -6.95 -2.96
CA GLU A 24 3.80 -7.64 -4.03
C GLU A 24 3.08 -7.58 -5.38
N ASN A 25 1.74 -7.57 -5.32
CA ASN A 25 0.81 -7.70 -6.45
C ASN A 25 -0.20 -6.54 -6.56
N GLY A 26 -0.17 -5.55 -5.65
CA GLY A 26 -0.87 -4.26 -5.79
C GLY A 26 -2.36 -4.27 -5.46
N ILE A 27 -2.95 -5.45 -5.29
CA ILE A 27 -4.36 -5.65 -4.95
C ILE A 27 -4.73 -4.87 -3.68
N THR A 28 -3.88 -4.95 -2.64
CA THR A 28 -4.10 -4.25 -1.37
C THR A 28 -4.14 -2.73 -1.54
N SER A 29 -3.27 -2.18 -2.40
CA SER A 29 -3.22 -0.75 -2.70
C SER A 29 -4.49 -0.28 -3.41
N SER A 30 -4.94 -1.03 -4.42
CA SER A 30 -6.19 -0.77 -5.13
C SER A 30 -7.41 -0.86 -4.20
N LEU A 31 -7.42 -1.84 -3.29
CA LEU A 31 -8.49 -2.06 -2.34
C LEU A 31 -8.61 -0.90 -1.34
N VAL A 32 -7.50 -0.40 -0.80
CA VAL A 32 -7.51 0.76 0.11
C VAL A 32 -7.93 2.03 -0.65
N ALA A 33 -7.44 2.21 -1.88
CA ALA A 33 -7.82 3.35 -2.72
C ALA A 33 -9.32 3.38 -3.06
N LYS A 34 -9.98 2.21 -3.20
CA LYS A 34 -11.44 2.09 -3.40
C LYS A 34 -12.25 2.80 -2.31
N TYR A 35 -11.78 2.78 -1.06
CA TYR A 35 -12.45 3.43 0.07
C TYR A 35 -12.12 4.92 0.21
N LYS A 36 -11.35 5.49 -0.74
CA LYS A 36 -11.08 6.94 -0.88
C LYS A 36 -10.64 7.62 0.44
N PRO A 37 -9.55 7.17 1.08
CA PRO A 37 -9.03 7.83 2.27
C PRO A 37 -8.72 9.31 2.00
N LYS A 38 -8.83 10.14 3.06
CA LYS A 38 -8.44 11.57 3.02
C LYS A 38 -6.92 11.76 3.03
N VAL A 39 -6.19 10.75 3.48
CA VAL A 39 -4.74 10.74 3.66
C VAL A 39 -4.06 10.06 2.48
N PRO A 40 -2.82 10.44 2.13
CA PRO A 40 -2.04 9.77 1.09
C PRO A 40 -1.73 8.31 1.47
N ILE A 41 -1.74 7.43 0.46
CA ILE A 41 -1.39 6.02 0.60
C ILE A 41 0.03 5.81 0.03
N ILE A 42 1.00 5.47 0.87
CA ILE A 42 2.36 5.16 0.45
C ILE A 42 2.46 3.64 0.25
N SER A 43 2.57 3.19 -1.01
CA SER A 43 2.60 1.77 -1.33
C SER A 43 3.99 1.31 -1.70
N VAL A 44 4.61 0.52 -0.82
CA VAL A 44 5.94 -0.02 -1.00
C VAL A 44 5.85 -1.37 -1.70
N THR A 45 6.56 -1.51 -2.82
CA THR A 45 6.63 -2.75 -3.59
C THR A 45 8.04 -3.02 -4.09
N ARG A 46 8.38 -4.30 -4.26
CA ARG A 46 9.61 -4.73 -4.93
C ARG A 46 9.47 -4.88 -6.44
N ASN A 47 8.24 -4.87 -6.95
CA ASN A 47 8.00 -5.01 -8.38
C ASN A 47 7.97 -3.63 -9.05
N ALA A 48 8.98 -3.32 -9.86
CA ALA A 48 9.08 -2.05 -10.59
C ALA A 48 7.90 -1.81 -11.56
N GLN A 49 7.36 -2.88 -12.18
CA GLN A 49 6.21 -2.77 -13.07
C GLN A 49 4.95 -2.42 -12.30
N LEU A 50 4.72 -3.07 -11.16
CA LEU A 50 3.60 -2.78 -10.28
C LEU A 50 3.67 -1.34 -9.76
N ALA A 51 4.86 -0.88 -9.36
CA ALA A 51 5.05 0.50 -8.90
C ALA A 51 4.60 1.51 -9.97
N ARG A 52 4.86 1.24 -11.26
CA ARG A 52 4.37 2.09 -12.37
C ARG A 52 2.85 2.04 -12.52
N GLN A 53 2.25 0.85 -12.42
CA GLN A 53 0.80 0.67 -12.55
C GLN A 53 0.04 1.35 -11.41
N MET A 54 0.57 1.32 -10.19
CA MET A 54 -0.09 1.87 -9.00
C MET A 54 -0.26 3.40 -9.03
N TRP A 55 0.50 4.12 -9.87
CA TRP A 55 0.28 5.55 -10.09
C TRP A 55 -1.12 5.88 -10.64
N LEU A 56 -1.81 4.92 -11.24
CA LEU A 56 -3.17 5.11 -11.75
C LEU A 56 -4.24 5.10 -10.64
N HIS A 57 -3.91 4.62 -9.44
CA HIS A 57 -4.86 4.58 -8.33
C HIS A 57 -4.91 5.91 -7.58
N LYS A 58 -6.12 6.36 -7.24
CA LYS A 58 -6.33 7.64 -6.56
C LYS A 58 -5.61 7.69 -5.21
N GLY A 59 -4.75 8.69 -5.04
CA GLY A 59 -4.08 8.98 -3.78
C GLY A 59 -2.98 8.00 -3.39
N VAL A 60 -2.59 7.10 -4.31
CA VAL A 60 -1.49 6.14 -4.09
C VAL A 60 -0.18 6.73 -4.59
N PHE A 61 0.82 6.72 -3.72
CA PHE A 61 2.20 7.10 -3.98
C PHE A 61 3.08 5.85 -3.89
N PRO A 62 3.40 5.23 -5.03
CA PRO A 62 4.16 3.99 -5.03
C PRO A 62 5.65 4.24 -4.80
N VAL A 63 6.28 3.38 -4.01
CA VAL A 63 7.71 3.38 -3.69
C VAL A 63 8.31 2.04 -4.10
N HIS A 64 9.22 2.08 -5.06
CA HIS A 64 9.95 0.89 -5.50
C HIS A 64 11.12 0.60 -4.54
N TYR A 65 11.00 -0.49 -3.77
CA TYR A 65 12.02 -0.97 -2.85
C TYR A 65 13.08 -1.79 -3.60
N LYS A 66 14.25 -1.19 -3.80
CA LYS A 66 15.35 -1.76 -4.61
C LYS A 66 16.31 -2.67 -3.86
N LYS A 67 16.26 -2.69 -2.52
CA LYS A 67 17.25 -3.46 -1.74
C LYS A 67 17.02 -4.96 -1.93
N PRO A 68 18.09 -5.76 -1.97
CA PRO A 68 17.98 -7.21 -2.03
C PRO A 68 17.25 -7.77 -0.82
N LEU A 69 16.77 -9.00 -0.95
CA LEU A 69 16.24 -9.75 0.18
C LEU A 69 17.35 -9.95 1.21
N ILE A 70 17.05 -9.66 2.47
CA ILE A 70 17.90 -10.07 3.60
C ILE A 70 17.18 -11.29 4.18
N GLY A 71 17.66 -12.48 3.83
CA GLY A 71 16.98 -13.76 4.09
C GLY A 71 16.07 -14.22 2.95
N ASP A 72 15.63 -15.48 3.00
CA ASP A 72 14.96 -16.14 1.87
C ASP A 72 13.47 -15.80 1.69
N LYS A 73 12.79 -15.16 2.65
CA LYS A 73 11.32 -14.98 2.60
C LYS A 73 10.82 -13.64 3.13
N TRP A 74 9.88 -13.01 2.40
CA TRP A 74 8.95 -12.00 2.93
C TRP A 74 7.69 -12.62 3.54
N SER A 75 7.38 -13.84 3.13
CA SER A 75 6.16 -14.55 3.48
C SER A 75 6.44 -15.51 4.61
N ALA A 76 5.72 -15.34 5.73
CA ALA A 76 5.49 -16.46 6.62
C ALA A 76 4.57 -17.43 5.86
N GLU A 77 5.07 -18.64 5.59
CA GLU A 77 4.18 -19.80 5.48
C GLU A 77 3.41 -19.98 6.80
#